data_AF-A0A927KK32-F1
#
_entry.id   AF-A0A927KK32-F1
#
_cell.length_a   1.000
_cell.length_b   1.000
_cell.length_c   1.000
_cell.angle_alpha   90.00
_cell.angle_beta   90.00
_cell.angle_gamma   90.00
#
_symmetry.space_group_name_H-M   'P 1'
#
loop_
_entity.id
_entity.type
_entity.pdbx_description
1 polymer ?
#
loop_
_entity_poly.entity_id
_entity_poly.type
_entity_poly.pdbx_seq_one_letter_code
_entity_poly.pdbx_strand_id
1 'polypeptide(L)'
;MSASREVFPSVSDGLSRLAAINAAMRTVDPDAQVALDPDSGRMTVLTVMAPEEVTRLLRELGEAAELLDGEDSTAPAGDNCCGCGCKHG
;
A
#
# COMPACT_ATOMS: atom_id res chain seq x y z
N MET A 1 -6.37 -31.64 -19.07
CA MET A 1 -7.40 -30.86 -18.37
C MET A 1 -6.72 -30.17 -17.19
N SER A 2 -6.29 -28.92 -17.34
CA SER A 2 -5.73 -28.14 -16.24
C SER A 2 -6.88 -27.44 -15.52
N ALA A 3 -7.13 -27.80 -14.27
CA ALA A 3 -8.07 -27.08 -13.42
C ALA A 3 -7.32 -25.89 -12.81
N SER A 4 -7.57 -24.68 -13.30
CA SER A 4 -7.18 -23.45 -12.62
C SER A 4 -8.00 -23.36 -11.34
N ARG A 5 -7.36 -23.61 -10.20
CA ARG A 5 -8.02 -23.46 -8.90
C ARG A 5 -7.95 -21.98 -8.54
N GLU A 6 -9.05 -21.28 -8.76
CA GLU A 6 -9.24 -19.91 -8.30
C GLU A 6 -9.28 -19.95 -6.76
N VAL A 7 -8.15 -19.63 -6.13
CA VAL A 7 -8.07 -19.48 -4.68
C VAL A 7 -8.64 -18.10 -4.35
N PHE A 8 -9.92 -18.06 -4.03
CA PHE A 8 -10.50 -16.86 -3.42
C PHE A 8 -9.99 -16.79 -1.98
N PRO A 9 -9.22 -15.76 -1.60
CA PRO A 9 -8.79 -15.61 -0.22
C PRO A 9 -10.04 -15.54 0.66
N SER A 10 -10.11 -16.41 1.67
CA SER A 10 -11.20 -16.37 2.63
C SER A 10 -11.14 -15.03 3.37
N VAL A 11 -12.29 -14.47 3.77
CA VAL A 11 -12.34 -13.25 4.61
C VAL A 11 -11.47 -13.41 5.87
N SER A 12 -11.35 -14.64 6.38
CA SER A 12 -10.47 -15.01 7.49
C SER A 12 -8.98 -14.83 7.20
N ASP A 13 -8.53 -15.06 5.97
CA ASP A 13 -7.14 -14.77 5.54
C ASP A 13 -6.90 -13.26 5.50
N GLY A 14 -7.89 -12.49 5.03
CA GLY A 14 -7.82 -11.02 5.00
C GLY A 14 -7.68 -10.40 6.39
N LEU A 15 -8.45 -10.89 7.37
CA LEU A 15 -8.36 -10.43 8.76
C LEU A 15 -7.04 -10.83 9.43
N SER A 16 -6.55 -12.05 9.16
CA SER A 16 -5.26 -12.53 9.70
C SER A 16 -4.09 -11.72 9.14
N ARG A 17 -4.15 -11.40 7.85
CA ARG A 17 -3.19 -10.54 7.14
C ARG A 17 -3.21 -9.11 7.69
N LEU A 18 -4.39 -8.51 7.88
CA LEU A 18 -4.55 -7.19 8.48
C LEU A 18 -3.93 -7.13 9.89
N ALA A 19 -4.16 -8.16 10.70
CA ALA A 19 -3.60 -8.24 12.05
C ALA A 19 -2.06 -8.30 12.03
N ALA A 20 -1.47 -9.04 11.09
CA ALA A 20 -0.02 -9.11 10.91
C ALA A 20 0.57 -7.75 10.48
N ILE A 21 -0.08 -7.07 9.52
CA ILE A 21 0.31 -5.72 9.08
C ILE A 21 0.25 -4.73 10.23
N ASN A 22 -0.86 -4.72 10.99
CA ASN A 22 -1.04 -3.83 12.12
C ASN A 22 0.04 -4.07 13.20
N ALA A 23 0.32 -5.34 13.51
CA ALA A 23 1.35 -5.71 14.47
C ALA A 23 2.75 -5.23 14.03
N ALA A 24 3.10 -5.42 12.76
CA ALA A 24 4.38 -4.98 12.21
C ALA A 24 4.52 -3.46 12.25
N MET A 25 3.50 -2.71 11.83
CA MET A 25 3.47 -1.24 11.91
C MET A 25 3.68 -0.76 13.35
N ARG A 26 3.02 -1.42 14.33
CA ARG A 26 3.14 -1.08 15.75
C ARG A 26 4.51 -1.34 16.38
N THR A 27 5.36 -2.14 15.75
CA THR A 27 6.75 -2.30 16.22
C THR A 27 7.59 -1.05 15.99
N VAL A 28 7.23 -0.24 14.99
CA VAL A 28 7.92 1.00 14.61
C VAL A 28 7.17 2.23 15.13
N ASP A 29 5.85 2.23 14.99
CA ASP A 29 4.94 3.30 15.43
C ASP A 29 3.81 2.72 16.30
N PRO A 30 3.94 2.77 17.64
CA PRO A 30 2.94 2.22 18.56
C PRO A 30 1.52 2.79 18.38
N ASP A 31 1.42 4.02 17.87
CA ASP A 31 0.16 4.73 17.65
C ASP A 31 -0.41 4.51 16.23
N ALA A 32 0.25 3.67 15.42
CA ALA A 32 -0.20 3.35 14.07
C ALA A 32 -1.59 2.70 14.07
N GLN A 33 -2.43 3.19 13.14
CA GLN A 33 -3.76 2.67 12.88
C GLN A 33 -3.87 2.21 11.43
N VAL A 34 -4.45 1.03 11.23
CA VAL A 34 -4.65 0.42 9.91
C VAL A 34 -6.11 0.06 9.78
N ALA A 35 -6.76 0.56 8.74
CA ALA A 35 -8.14 0.24 8.39
C ALA A 35 -8.18 -0.38 6.99
N LEU A 36 -8.92 -1.47 6.84
CA LEU A 36 -9.17 -2.10 5.54
C LEU A 36 -10.65 -1.93 5.20
N ASP A 37 -10.91 -1.31 4.06
CA ASP A 37 -12.23 -1.22 3.48
C ASP A 37 -12.53 -2.53 2.73
N PRO A 38 -13.48 -3.36 3.20
CA PRO A 38 -13.74 -4.68 2.62
C PRO A 38 -14.44 -4.60 1.25
N ASP A 39 -15.13 -3.49 0.97
CA ASP A 39 -15.88 -3.29 -0.27
C ASP A 39 -14.96 -2.93 -1.45
N SER A 40 -13.95 -2.07 -1.20
CA SER A 40 -12.98 -1.65 -2.22
C SER A 40 -11.63 -2.37 -2.13
N GLY A 41 -11.38 -3.10 -1.04
CA GLY A 41 -10.08 -3.70 -0.75
C GLY A 41 -8.99 -2.68 -0.42
N ARG A 42 -9.34 -1.41 -0.18
CA ARG A 42 -8.39 -0.33 0.09
C ARG A 42 -7.96 -0.34 1.54
N MET A 43 -6.65 -0.17 1.76
CA MET A 43 -6.09 -0.05 3.10
C MET A 43 -5.68 1.40 3.37
N THR A 44 -6.14 1.95 4.48
CA THR A 44 -5.76 3.28 4.99
C THR A 44 -4.86 3.10 6.20
N VAL A 45 -3.71 3.76 6.19
CA VAL A 45 -2.71 3.70 7.25
C VAL A 45 -2.51 5.11 7.80
N LEU A 46 -2.76 5.29 9.10
CA LEU A 46 -2.44 6.51 9.82
C LEU A 46 -1.22 6.23 10.69
N THR A 47 -0.12 6.93 10.41
CA THR A 47 1.18 6.71 11.04
C THR A 47 2.04 7.96 10.94
N VAL A 48 3.07 8.05 11.79
CA VAL A 48 4.13 9.06 11.68
C VAL A 48 5.26 8.66 10.71
N MET A 49 5.26 7.42 10.22
CA MET A 49 6.25 6.92 9.25
C MET A 49 6.10 7.59 7.89
N ALA A 50 7.22 7.70 7.16
CA ALA A 50 7.18 8.17 5.79
C ALA A 50 6.47 7.16 4.87
N PRO A 51 5.77 7.59 3.80
CA PRO A 51 5.07 6.68 2.88
C PRO A 51 5.96 5.59 2.28
N GLU A 52 7.24 5.89 2.03
CA GLU A 52 8.22 4.95 1.51
C GLU A 52 8.56 3.85 2.52
N GLU A 53 8.64 4.21 3.81
CA GLU A 53 8.89 3.27 4.90
C GLU A 53 7.69 2.33 5.08
N VAL A 54 6.46 2.87 5.01
CA VAL A 54 5.23 2.07 5.03
C VAL A 54 5.23 1.07 3.87
N THR A 55 5.49 1.56 2.65
CA THR A 55 5.48 0.72 1.44
C THR A 55 6.54 -0.39 1.51
N ARG A 56 7.73 -0.06 2.03
CA ARG A 56 8.80 -1.03 2.24
C ARG A 56 8.39 -2.10 3.26
N LEU A 57 7.84 -1.70 4.40
CA LEU A 57 7.40 -2.63 5.44
C LEU A 57 6.29 -3.56 4.93
N LEU A 58 5.35 -3.04 4.15
CA LEU A 58 4.32 -3.84 3.50
C LEU A 58 4.92 -4.86 2.52
N ARG A 59 5.89 -4.46 1.68
CA ARG A 59 6.57 -5.40 0.77
C ARG A 59 7.35 -6.49 1.50
N GLU A 60 7.98 -6.16 2.63
CA GLU A 60 8.68 -7.15 3.48
C GLU A 60 7.71 -8.21 4.04
N LEU A 61 6.43 -7.87 4.22
CA LEU A 61 5.36 -8.79 4.61
C LEU A 61 4.76 -9.58 3.43
N GLY A 62 5.25 -9.37 2.20
CA GLY A 62 4.71 -9.99 1.00
C GLY A 62 3.50 -9.26 0.40
N GLU A 63 3.23 -8.03 0.85
CA GLU A 63 2.15 -7.21 0.33
C GLU A 63 2.57 -6.50 -0.96
N ALA A 64 1.82 -6.71 -2.04
CA ALA A 64 1.88 -5.87 -3.23
C ALA A 64 1.00 -4.63 -3.04
N ALA A 65 1.35 -3.78 -2.07
CA ALA A 65 0.68 -2.51 -1.85
C ALA A 65 1.25 -1.45 -2.80
N GLU A 66 0.37 -0.79 -3.55
CA GLU A 66 0.69 0.42 -4.31
C GLU A 66 0.09 1.60 -3.56
N LEU A 67 0.90 2.64 -3.35
CA LEU A 67 0.36 3.91 -2.86
C LEU A 67 -0.59 4.43 -3.92
N LEU A 68 -1.84 4.59 -3.53
CA LEU A 68 -2.83 5.22 -4.38
C LEU A 68 -2.53 6.70 -4.33
N ASP A 69 -2.12 7.28 -5.46
CA ASP A 69 -2.00 8.73 -5.66
C ASP A 69 -3.42 9.36 -5.61
N GLY A 70 -4.00 9.37 -4.40
CA GLY A 70 -5.23 10.04 -4.05
C GLY A 70 -4.89 11.29 -3.26
N GLU A 71 -4.68 12.39 -3.99
CA GLU A 71 -4.74 13.79 -3.58
C GLU A 71 -4.29 14.13 -2.13
N ASP A 72 -3.15 14.81 -2.04
CA ASP A 72 -2.78 15.72 -0.95
C ASP A 72 -2.52 15.10 0.44
N SER A 73 -1.32 14.55 0.63
CA SER A 73 -0.61 14.72 1.91
C SER A 73 0.80 15.31 1.76
N THR A 74 1.14 15.82 0.58
CA THR A 74 2.26 16.74 0.38
C THR A 74 2.05 17.53 -0.91
N ALA A 75 1.77 18.83 -0.80
CA ALA A 75 1.98 19.77 -1.90
C ALA A 75 2.59 21.07 -1.33
N PRO A 76 3.43 21.83 -2.06
CA PRO A 76 4.10 21.55 -3.33
C PRO A 76 5.63 21.81 -3.27
N ALA A 77 6.44 20.98 -3.91
CA ALA A 77 7.75 21.40 -4.38
C ALA A 77 7.79 21.13 -5.88
N GLY A 78 7.59 22.19 -6.66
CA GLY A 78 7.82 22.15 -8.09
C GLY A 78 9.29 21.82 -8.34
N ASP A 79 9.54 20.87 -9.24
CA ASP A 79 10.71 20.96 -10.08
C ASP A 79 10.35 20.48 -11.49
N ASN A 80 10.27 21.48 -12.36
CA ASN A 80 10.22 21.31 -13.79
C ASN A 80 11.59 20.78 -14.24
N CYS A 81 11.75 19.47 -14.45
CA CYS A 81 12.81 18.99 -15.32
C CYS A 81 12.62 17.54 -15.75
N CYS A 82 11.91 17.33 -16.86
CA CYS A 82 12.33 16.33 -17.83
C CYS A 82 11.84 16.72 -19.22
N GLY A 83 12.52 17.72 -19.78
CA GLY A 83 12.55 17.95 -21.22
C GLY A 83 13.33 16.83 -21.89
N CYS A 84 12.66 15.72 -22.21
CA CYS A 84 13.17 14.72 -23.13
C CYS A 84 12.31 14.74 -24.39
N GLY A 85 12.85 15.36 -25.43
CA GLY A 85 12.23 15.43 -26.74
C GLY A 85 12.09 14.05 -27.36
N CYS A 86 10.88 13.74 -27.80
CA CYS A 86 10.62 12.67 -28.77
C CYS A 86 9.88 13.28 -29.96
N LYS A 87 10.63 13.51 -31.04
CA LYS A 87 10.15 13.78 -32.40
C LYS A 87 9.80 12.41 -33.02
N HIS A 88 8.64 12.24 -33.65
CA HIS A 88 8.30 11.30 -34.76
C HIS A 88 6.81 11.57 -35.07
N GLY A 89 6.32 11.88 -36.26
CA GLY A 89 6.82 12.07 -37.63
C GLY A 89 5.57 12.32 -38.47
#